data_AF-A0A3A0FZ32-F1
#
_entry.id   AF-A0A3A0FZ32-F1
#
_cell.length_a   1.000
_cell.length_b   1.000
_cell.length_c   1.000
_cell.angle_alpha   90.00
_cell.angle_beta   90.00
_cell.angle_gamma   90.00
#
_symmetry.space_group_name_H-M   'P 1'
#
loop_
_entity.id
_entity.type
_entity.pdbx_description
1 polymer ?
#
loop_
_entity_poly.entity_id
_entity_poly.type
_entity_poly.pdbx_seq_one_letter_code
_entity_poly.pdbx_strand_id
1 'polypeptide(L)'
;MVLVAVAALAGFLAWRMAGGSGGTDAGGPLPIGGATACQVRPPFTAAMGLGPRAALGTSVEGVKGLAVLDPDKPLEAGGVFQHPTWDDAGYLGPFVYDRAGNVYVAPVPLVSLEENPPEQQNTVYRVDGQTMAMAPLVALPSARPPSGANPFGVIGLAYDCDTHSLYASSVAGSTAGTEAGRIHRIDLATGAVADQLEGADPFGLAAFNGAHGKRLYFGLARRPELHSVALAANGDFAGPPRRELSLADLPNGTQDKIRRLRIGPGPAPEMTVHAYDFTYSLKVASERRERVLVFAYDAAADAWAFKAEAPAAGP
;
A
#
# COMPACT_ATOMS: atom_id res chain seq x y z
N MET A 1 -50.79 -43.04 -27.36
CA MET A 1 -50.06 -44.19 -26.78
C MET A 1 -48.61 -43.76 -26.61
N VAL A 2 -48.03 -44.10 -25.46
CA VAL A 2 -46.86 -43.49 -24.80
C VAL A 2 -45.50 -43.90 -25.42
N LEU A 3 -44.49 -43.04 -25.21
CA LEU A 3 -43.00 -43.21 -25.09
C LEU A 3 -42.27 -42.18 -25.97
N VAL A 4 -41.64 -41.10 -25.48
CA VAL A 4 -40.53 -40.91 -24.52
C VAL A 4 -39.17 -41.46 -25.00
N ALA A 5 -38.20 -40.52 -25.03
CA ALA A 5 -36.76 -40.62 -24.73
C ALA A 5 -35.70 -40.60 -25.87
N VAL A 6 -34.88 -39.53 -25.78
CA VAL A 6 -33.40 -39.49 -25.75
C VAL A 6 -32.64 -39.38 -27.09
N ALA A 7 -32.04 -38.20 -27.33
CA ALA A 7 -30.59 -37.97 -27.23
C ALA A 7 -30.19 -36.64 -27.90
N ALA A 8 -29.88 -35.63 -27.09
CA ALA A 8 -29.18 -34.42 -27.52
C ALA A 8 -27.76 -34.49 -26.94
N LEU A 9 -26.75 -34.73 -27.80
CA LEU A 9 -25.33 -34.59 -27.47
C LEU A 9 -24.48 -34.83 -28.72
N ALA A 10 -24.00 -33.76 -29.34
CA ALA A 10 -22.72 -33.65 -30.07
C ALA A 10 -22.79 -32.48 -31.05
N GLY A 11 -22.17 -31.35 -30.71
CA GLY A 11 -22.09 -30.22 -31.64
C GLY A 11 -21.54 -28.92 -31.05
N PHE A 12 -20.56 -28.98 -30.14
CA PHE A 12 -19.86 -27.76 -29.70
C PHE A 12 -18.41 -28.05 -29.29
N LEU A 13 -17.66 -28.70 -30.17
CA LEU A 13 -16.25 -29.05 -29.93
C LEU A 13 -15.46 -29.05 -31.24
N ALA A 14 -15.41 -27.91 -31.92
CA ALA A 14 -14.50 -27.71 -33.07
C ALA A 14 -14.30 -26.22 -33.43
N TRP A 15 -14.04 -25.33 -32.47
CA TRP A 15 -13.51 -24.00 -32.79
C TRP A 15 -12.73 -23.38 -31.62
N ARG A 16 -11.59 -23.99 -31.27
CA ARG A 16 -10.59 -23.37 -30.37
C ARG A 16 -9.15 -23.78 -30.67
N MET A 17 -8.81 -24.00 -31.94
CA MET A 17 -7.42 -24.23 -32.38
C MET A 17 -7.10 -23.38 -33.62
N ALA A 18 -6.99 -22.07 -33.42
CA ALA A 18 -6.29 -21.15 -34.33
C ALA A 18 -6.22 -19.76 -33.67
N GLY A 19 -5.27 -19.60 -32.75
CA GLY A 19 -5.03 -18.34 -32.04
C GLY A 19 -3.76 -18.38 -31.21
N GLY A 20 -2.75 -19.12 -31.66
CA GLY A 20 -1.41 -19.09 -31.09
C GLY A 20 -0.66 -17.87 -31.62
N SER A 21 -1.02 -16.68 -31.16
CA SER A 21 -0.14 -15.53 -31.24
C SER A 21 0.89 -15.69 -30.12
N GLY A 22 2.08 -16.19 -30.49
CA GLY A 22 3.24 -16.21 -29.63
C GLY A 22 3.57 -14.79 -29.18
N GLY A 23 3.18 -14.47 -27.95
CA GLY A 23 3.79 -13.40 -27.18
C GLY A 23 5.12 -13.93 -26.68
N THR A 24 6.22 -13.46 -27.27
CA THR A 24 7.53 -13.54 -26.66
C THR A 24 7.51 -12.70 -25.39
N ASP A 25 7.29 -13.33 -24.24
CA ASP A 25 7.64 -12.77 -22.92
C ASP A 25 9.17 -12.62 -22.86
N ALA A 26 9.67 -11.51 -23.39
CA ALA A 26 11.04 -11.08 -23.24
C ALA A 26 11.18 -10.36 -21.90
N GLY A 27 11.06 -11.10 -20.80
CA GLY A 27 11.34 -10.62 -19.45
C GLY A 27 12.33 -11.57 -18.79
N GLY A 28 13.63 -11.24 -18.83
CA GLY A 28 14.59 -11.93 -17.97
C GLY A 28 14.17 -11.84 -16.49
N PRO A 29 14.69 -12.70 -15.62
CA PRO A 29 14.37 -12.66 -14.20
C PRO A 29 14.64 -11.25 -13.64
N LEU A 30 13.63 -10.67 -12.98
CA LEU A 30 13.74 -9.36 -12.35
C LEU A 30 14.86 -9.39 -11.30
N PRO A 31 15.68 -8.33 -11.18
CA PRO A 31 16.72 -8.29 -10.17
C PRO A 31 16.10 -8.37 -8.77
N ILE A 32 16.74 -9.11 -7.87
CA ILE A 32 16.35 -9.18 -6.47
C ILE A 32 16.37 -7.77 -5.86
N GLY A 33 15.32 -7.42 -5.13
CA GLY A 33 15.20 -6.10 -4.49
C GLY A 33 13.77 -5.57 -4.43
N GLY A 34 13.61 -4.43 -3.75
CA GLY A 34 12.34 -3.69 -3.72
C GLY A 34 11.95 -3.17 -5.11
N ALA A 35 10.66 -3.29 -5.46
CA ALA A 35 10.14 -2.88 -6.76
C ALA A 35 9.77 -1.37 -6.80
N THR A 36 10.66 -0.50 -6.31
CA THR A 36 10.41 0.94 -6.13
C THR A 36 11.38 1.84 -6.92
N ALA A 37 12.28 1.25 -7.71
CA ALA A 37 13.41 1.94 -8.33
C ALA A 37 13.03 3.09 -9.28
N CYS A 38 11.83 3.06 -9.87
CA CYS A 38 11.33 4.08 -10.78
C CYS A 38 10.59 5.23 -10.07
N GLN A 39 10.30 5.14 -8.77
CA GLN A 39 9.54 6.18 -8.08
C GLN A 39 10.33 7.48 -8.05
N VAL A 40 9.69 8.58 -8.41
CA VAL A 40 10.32 9.90 -8.44
C VAL A 40 9.60 10.88 -7.54
N ARG A 41 10.34 11.87 -7.02
CA ARG A 41 9.71 12.98 -6.30
C ARG A 41 8.84 13.81 -7.25
N PRO A 42 7.75 14.42 -6.77
CA PRO A 42 6.92 15.25 -7.62
C PRO A 42 7.69 16.43 -8.25
N PRO A 43 7.56 16.65 -9.57
CA PRO A 43 8.23 17.74 -10.29
C PRO A 43 7.97 19.12 -9.69
N PHE A 44 6.78 19.34 -9.11
CA PHE A 44 6.43 20.62 -8.50
C PHE A 44 7.36 21.05 -7.37
N THR A 45 8.02 20.13 -6.68
CA THR A 45 8.91 20.48 -5.55
C THR A 45 10.08 21.34 -5.99
N ALA A 46 10.65 21.05 -7.17
CA ALA A 46 11.68 21.87 -7.79
C ALA A 46 11.11 23.19 -8.34
N ALA A 47 9.94 23.14 -8.98
CA ALA A 47 9.30 24.33 -9.57
C ALA A 47 8.95 25.41 -8.53
N MET A 48 8.65 25.00 -7.30
CA MET A 48 8.37 25.91 -6.17
C MET A 48 9.65 26.46 -5.50
N GLY A 49 10.84 26.10 -5.99
CA GLY A 49 12.11 26.53 -5.39
C GLY A 49 12.29 26.01 -3.96
N LEU A 50 11.76 24.83 -3.65
CA LEU A 50 11.99 24.17 -2.37
C LEU A 50 13.39 23.55 -2.31
N GLY A 51 13.96 23.51 -1.13
CA GLY A 51 15.27 22.94 -0.88
C GLY A 51 15.35 21.45 -1.22
N PRO A 52 16.55 20.90 -1.43
CA PRO A 52 16.75 19.48 -1.73
C PRO A 52 16.30 18.56 -0.59
N ARG A 53 16.18 19.11 0.63
CA ARG A 53 15.70 18.41 1.82
C ARG A 53 14.19 18.51 2.02
N ALA A 54 13.47 19.23 1.16
CA ALA A 54 12.03 19.33 1.24
C ALA A 54 11.37 17.97 1.08
N ALA A 55 10.36 17.72 1.90
CA ALA A 55 9.68 16.43 1.97
C ALA A 55 8.17 16.61 2.12
N LEU A 56 7.42 15.77 1.42
CA LEU A 56 5.99 15.64 1.65
C LEU A 56 5.72 14.89 2.95
N GLY A 57 4.68 15.31 3.66
CA GLY A 57 4.22 14.68 4.88
C GLY A 57 2.73 14.87 5.10
N THR A 58 2.13 13.90 5.79
CA THR A 58 0.73 13.90 6.23
C THR A 58 0.61 14.04 7.76
N SER A 59 1.72 14.39 8.41
CA SER A 59 1.82 14.55 9.87
C SER A 59 2.58 15.83 10.19
N VAL A 60 2.28 16.90 9.46
CA VAL A 60 2.81 18.24 9.71
C VAL A 60 1.95 18.89 10.79
N GLU A 61 2.59 19.40 11.84
CA GLU A 61 1.88 20.02 12.96
C GLU A 61 1.05 21.22 12.50
N GLY A 62 -0.20 21.29 12.97
CA GLY A 62 -1.14 22.37 12.61
C GLY A 62 -1.71 22.29 11.19
N VAL A 63 -1.39 21.26 10.40
CA VAL A 63 -1.84 21.12 9.01
C VAL A 63 -2.76 19.89 8.85
N LYS A 64 -3.95 20.12 8.29
CA LYS A 64 -4.87 19.05 7.85
C LYS A 64 -4.47 18.62 6.45
N GLY A 65 -4.43 17.32 6.16
CA GLY A 65 -4.14 16.83 4.81
C GLY A 65 -2.66 16.59 4.50
N LEU A 66 -2.25 16.92 3.28
CA LEU A 66 -0.87 16.79 2.78
C LEU A 66 -0.18 18.16 2.79
N ALA A 67 1.11 18.19 3.08
CA ALA A 67 1.94 19.39 2.94
C ALA A 67 3.38 19.03 2.58
N VAL A 68 4.10 20.01 2.02
CA VAL A 68 5.56 19.95 1.91
C VAL A 68 6.17 20.74 3.06
N LEU A 69 7.11 20.12 3.77
CA LEU A 69 7.98 20.77 4.74
C LEU A 69 9.36 20.95 4.12
N ASP A 70 9.86 22.19 4.11
CA ASP A 70 11.21 22.54 3.72
C ASP A 70 12.02 22.93 4.97
N PRO A 71 12.87 22.05 5.51
CA PRO A 71 13.63 22.33 6.73
C PRO A 71 14.71 23.40 6.53
N ASP A 72 14.99 23.79 5.28
CA ASP A 72 15.93 24.86 4.96
C ASP A 72 15.28 26.25 5.07
N LYS A 73 13.96 26.33 5.33
CA LYS A 73 13.20 27.59 5.45
C LYS A 73 12.40 27.62 6.75
N PRO A 74 12.41 28.73 7.51
CA PRO A 74 11.50 28.92 8.64
C PRO A 74 10.02 28.80 8.23
N LEU A 75 9.15 28.32 9.12
CA LEU A 75 7.70 28.22 8.87
C LEU A 75 7.09 29.55 8.39
N GLU A 76 7.42 30.65 9.08
CA GLU A 76 6.97 32.01 8.75
C GLU A 76 7.48 32.52 7.39
N ALA A 77 8.55 31.91 6.87
CA ALA A 77 9.16 32.23 5.58
C ALA A 77 8.75 31.24 4.47
N GLY A 78 7.66 30.50 4.65
CA GLY A 78 7.18 29.51 3.68
C GLY A 78 7.88 28.16 3.78
N GLY A 79 8.37 27.79 4.97
CA GLY A 79 8.89 26.45 5.28
C GLY A 79 7.83 25.36 5.22
N VAL A 80 6.54 25.71 5.17
CA VAL A 80 5.44 24.80 4.88
C VAL A 80 4.66 25.31 3.68
N PHE A 81 4.41 24.42 2.74
CA PHE A 81 3.55 24.65 1.59
C PHE A 81 2.43 23.62 1.54
N GLN A 82 1.20 24.09 1.26
CA GLN A 82 0.04 23.26 1.04
C GLN A 82 -0.79 23.81 -0.13
N HIS A 83 -1.08 22.95 -1.11
CA HIS A 83 -1.99 23.30 -2.19
C HIS A 83 -3.44 23.37 -1.66
N PRO A 84 -4.32 24.26 -2.17
CA PRO A 84 -5.68 24.43 -1.66
C PRO A 84 -6.60 23.21 -1.73
N THR A 85 -6.22 22.15 -2.43
CA THR A 85 -7.00 20.91 -2.56
C THR A 85 -6.42 19.77 -1.69
N TRP A 86 -5.29 19.98 -1.01
CA TRP A 86 -4.56 18.90 -0.31
C TRP A 86 -5.19 18.51 1.03
N ASP A 87 -6.23 19.23 1.45
CA ASP A 87 -7.03 18.97 2.63
C ASP A 87 -8.49 18.61 2.30
N ASP A 88 -8.86 18.52 1.02
CA ASP A 88 -10.22 18.17 0.55
C ASP A 88 -10.71 16.81 1.06
N ALA A 89 -9.78 15.92 1.45
CA ALA A 89 -10.06 14.60 1.99
C ALA A 89 -9.88 14.51 3.53
N GLY A 90 -9.76 15.65 4.21
CA GLY A 90 -9.50 15.72 5.65
C GLY A 90 -8.05 15.40 6.00
N TYR A 91 -7.83 14.76 7.15
CA TYR A 91 -6.51 14.24 7.50
C TYR A 91 -6.13 13.07 6.59
N LEU A 92 -4.87 13.03 6.20
CA LEU A 92 -4.32 12.00 5.31
C LEU A 92 -3.33 11.11 6.06
N GLY A 93 -3.05 9.93 5.52
CA GLY A 93 -2.15 8.97 6.15
C GLY A 93 -1.13 8.39 5.17
N PRO A 94 -1.34 7.17 4.66
CA PRO A 94 -0.39 6.53 3.76
C PRO A 94 -0.29 7.31 2.45
N PHE A 95 0.92 7.43 1.92
CA PHE A 95 1.14 7.94 0.58
C PHE A 95 2.31 7.25 -0.11
N VAL A 96 2.30 7.25 -1.44
CA VAL A 96 3.35 6.67 -2.30
C VAL A 96 3.47 7.48 -3.59
N TYR A 97 4.66 7.44 -4.21
CA TYR A 97 4.91 8.07 -5.51
C TYR A 97 4.87 7.05 -6.64
N ASP A 98 4.55 7.51 -7.85
CA ASP A 98 4.82 6.75 -9.07
C ASP A 98 6.05 7.24 -9.83
N ARG A 99 6.24 6.69 -11.03
CA ARG A 99 7.32 7.05 -11.97
C ARG A 99 7.20 8.45 -12.58
N ALA A 100 6.02 9.04 -12.56
CA ALA A 100 5.76 10.38 -13.09
C ALA A 100 5.80 11.45 -11.99
N GLY A 101 5.95 11.04 -10.72
CA GLY A 101 5.93 11.91 -9.56
C GLY A 101 4.52 12.33 -9.15
N ASN A 102 3.49 11.56 -9.55
CA ASN A 102 2.19 11.68 -8.91
C ASN A 102 2.26 11.14 -7.49
N VAL A 103 1.42 11.67 -6.59
CA VAL A 103 1.30 11.17 -5.22
C VAL A 103 -0.05 10.49 -5.08
N TYR A 104 -0.04 9.24 -4.65
CA TYR A 104 -1.27 8.55 -4.24
C TYR A 104 -1.35 8.61 -2.73
N VAL A 105 -2.52 8.99 -2.20
CA VAL A 105 -2.73 9.22 -0.78
C VAL A 105 -4.13 8.78 -0.38
N ALA A 106 -4.31 8.45 0.89
CA ALA A 106 -5.61 8.10 1.42
C ALA A 106 -5.92 8.83 2.74
N PRO A 107 -7.20 9.11 3.01
CA PRO A 107 -7.63 9.72 4.25
C PRO A 107 -7.45 8.76 5.43
N VAL A 108 -7.10 9.31 6.58
CA VAL A 108 -6.99 8.57 7.84
C VAL A 108 -7.60 9.41 8.96
N PRO A 109 -8.63 8.91 9.65
CA PRO A 109 -9.26 9.65 10.74
C PRO A 109 -8.32 9.64 11.95
N LEU A 110 -7.63 10.76 12.18
CA LEU A 110 -6.68 10.89 13.29
C LEU A 110 -7.36 11.34 14.59
N VAL A 111 -8.13 12.43 14.51
CA VAL A 111 -8.65 13.14 15.70
C VAL A 111 -10.15 13.42 15.64
N SER A 112 -10.75 13.41 14.45
CA SER A 112 -12.17 13.72 14.26
C SER A 112 -12.76 12.90 13.12
N LEU A 113 -13.99 12.42 13.31
CA LEU A 113 -14.81 11.82 12.25
C LEU A 113 -15.60 12.86 11.45
N GLU A 114 -15.68 14.10 11.92
CA GLU A 114 -16.31 15.19 11.17
C GLU A 114 -15.45 15.57 9.95
N GLU A 115 -14.13 15.64 10.17
CA GLU A 115 -13.15 15.93 9.12
C GLU A 115 -12.83 14.70 8.24
N ASN A 116 -13.08 13.50 8.76
CA ASN A 116 -12.82 12.24 8.08
C ASN A 116 -14.00 11.27 8.30
N PRO A 117 -15.16 11.51 7.66
CA PRO A 117 -16.33 10.66 7.85
C PRO A 117 -16.06 9.24 7.33
N PRO A 118 -16.49 8.18 8.05
CA PRO A 118 -16.22 6.78 7.69
C PRO A 118 -16.53 6.43 6.23
N GLU A 119 -17.57 7.05 5.66
CA GLU A 119 -18.04 6.83 4.29
C GLU A 119 -17.01 7.23 3.22
N GLN A 120 -16.08 8.12 3.57
CA GLN A 120 -15.06 8.63 2.65
C GLN A 120 -13.70 7.97 2.87
N GLN A 121 -13.54 7.12 3.88
CA GLN A 121 -12.23 6.61 4.28
C GLN A 121 -11.68 5.53 3.35
N ASN A 122 -12.53 4.95 2.49
CA ASN A 122 -12.14 3.91 1.55
C ASN A 122 -11.88 4.45 0.13
N THR A 123 -11.34 5.67 0.03
CA THR A 123 -11.04 6.33 -1.25
C THR A 123 -9.55 6.60 -1.37
N VAL A 124 -8.97 6.28 -2.51
CA VAL A 124 -7.61 6.70 -2.87
C VAL A 124 -7.70 7.98 -3.69
N TYR A 125 -6.89 8.97 -3.34
CA TYR A 125 -6.74 10.24 -4.04
C TYR A 125 -5.41 10.27 -4.79
N ARG A 126 -5.37 11.03 -5.90
CA ARG A 126 -4.17 11.31 -6.67
C ARG A 126 -3.89 12.80 -6.63
N VAL A 127 -2.67 13.17 -6.23
CA VAL A 127 -2.06 14.47 -6.50
C VAL A 127 -1.35 14.38 -7.83
N ASP A 128 -1.75 15.22 -8.77
CA ASP A 128 -1.08 15.32 -10.07
C ASP A 128 0.31 15.97 -9.90
N GLY A 129 1.35 15.31 -10.40
CA GLY A 129 2.73 15.78 -10.26
C GLY A 129 3.05 17.07 -11.01
N GLN A 130 2.21 17.47 -11.97
CA GLN A 130 2.37 18.68 -12.78
C GLN A 130 1.51 19.84 -12.25
N THR A 131 0.22 19.58 -11.99
CA THR A 131 -0.72 20.63 -11.58
C THR A 131 -0.80 20.82 -10.06
N MET A 132 -0.25 19.88 -9.28
CA MET A 132 -0.37 19.82 -7.82
C MET A 132 -1.79 19.58 -7.31
N ALA A 133 -2.80 19.54 -8.18
CA ALA A 133 -4.18 19.35 -7.76
C ALA A 133 -4.37 17.91 -7.26
N MET A 134 -5.06 17.79 -6.12
CA MET A 134 -5.52 16.52 -5.57
C MET A 134 -6.95 16.27 -6.01
N ALA A 135 -7.25 15.07 -6.45
CA ALA A 135 -8.60 14.63 -6.80
C ALA A 135 -8.81 13.16 -6.42
N PRO A 136 -10.07 12.72 -6.18
CA PRO A 136 -10.37 11.30 -6.04
C PRO A 136 -9.90 10.52 -7.26
N LEU A 137 -9.19 9.41 -7.04
CA LEU A 137 -8.84 8.45 -8.09
C LEU A 137 -9.86 7.32 -8.15
N VAL A 138 -10.08 6.66 -7.01
CA VAL A 138 -10.95 5.49 -6.93
C VAL A 138 -11.55 5.36 -5.54
N ALA A 139 -12.87 5.15 -5.48
CA ALA A 139 -13.55 4.68 -4.28
C ALA A 139 -13.49 3.15 -4.29
N LEU A 140 -12.85 2.57 -3.28
CA LEU A 140 -12.70 1.12 -3.17
C LEU A 140 -13.97 0.51 -2.59
N PRO A 141 -14.38 -0.68 -3.08
CA PRO A 141 -15.53 -1.37 -2.53
C PRO A 141 -15.23 -1.79 -1.09
N SER A 142 -16.12 -1.45 -0.16
CA SER A 142 -16.05 -1.91 1.23
C SER A 142 -16.71 -3.30 1.34
N ALA A 143 -16.13 -4.20 2.13
CA ALA A 143 -16.73 -5.52 2.36
C ALA A 143 -18.07 -5.44 3.10
N ARG A 144 -18.23 -4.40 3.92
CA ARG A 144 -19.45 -4.08 4.69
C ARG A 144 -19.62 -2.56 4.74
N PRO A 145 -20.83 -2.05 5.02
CA PRO A 145 -21.04 -0.63 5.21
C PRO A 145 -20.08 -0.05 6.27
N PRO A 146 -19.54 1.16 6.05
CA PRO A 146 -18.77 1.89 7.06
C PRO A 146 -19.57 2.05 8.35
N SER A 147 -18.89 2.08 9.48
CA SER A 147 -19.52 2.30 10.79
C SER A 147 -18.54 2.96 11.75
N GLY A 148 -19.04 3.66 12.76
CA GLY A 148 -18.19 4.26 13.79
C GLY A 148 -17.37 3.25 14.61
N ALA A 149 -17.69 1.94 14.54
CA ALA A 149 -16.92 0.89 15.22
C ALA A 149 -15.54 0.67 14.60
N ASN A 150 -15.36 1.03 13.33
CA ASN A 150 -14.07 1.07 12.66
C ASN A 150 -14.08 2.25 11.69
N PRO A 151 -13.48 3.38 12.08
CA PRO A 151 -13.49 4.55 11.24
C PRO A 151 -12.48 4.44 10.09
N PHE A 152 -11.61 3.44 10.05
CA PHE A 152 -10.55 3.34 9.07
C PHE A 152 -11.01 2.67 7.77
N GLY A 153 -10.54 3.20 6.63
CA GLY A 153 -10.64 2.56 5.33
C GLY A 153 -9.25 2.15 4.85
N VAL A 154 -8.69 2.89 3.89
CA VAL A 154 -7.34 2.62 3.36
C VAL A 154 -6.27 3.03 4.39
N ILE A 155 -5.40 2.10 4.75
CA ILE A 155 -4.35 2.32 5.77
C ILE A 155 -2.94 2.03 5.27
N GLY A 156 -2.78 1.54 4.04
CA GLY A 156 -1.47 1.37 3.42
C GLY A 156 -1.56 1.44 1.89
N LEU A 157 -0.46 1.90 1.28
CA LEU A 157 -0.30 2.03 -0.15
C LEU A 157 1.09 1.53 -0.56
N ALA A 158 1.19 0.87 -1.71
CA ALA A 158 2.45 0.52 -2.33
C ALA A 158 2.35 0.64 -3.86
N TYR A 159 3.41 1.13 -4.50
CA TYR A 159 3.51 1.21 -5.95
C TYR A 159 4.61 0.27 -6.43
N ASP A 160 4.28 -0.59 -7.38
CA ASP A 160 5.20 -1.51 -8.03
C ASP A 160 5.65 -0.94 -9.38
N CYS A 161 6.94 -0.64 -9.47
CA CYS A 161 7.57 -0.08 -10.65
C CYS A 161 7.63 -1.02 -11.84
N ASP A 162 7.60 -2.34 -11.63
CA ASP A 162 7.76 -3.31 -12.70
C ASP A 162 6.44 -3.53 -13.45
N THR A 163 5.30 -3.48 -12.73
CA THR A 163 3.97 -3.71 -13.31
C THR A 163 3.13 -2.44 -13.40
N HIS A 164 3.60 -1.32 -12.85
CA HIS A 164 2.86 -0.07 -12.68
C HIS A 164 1.55 -0.23 -11.90
N SER A 165 1.51 -1.21 -10.99
CA SER A 165 0.36 -1.45 -10.12
C SER A 165 0.42 -0.59 -8.87
N LEU A 166 -0.70 0.02 -8.50
CA LEU A 166 -0.90 0.59 -7.17
C LEU A 166 -1.67 -0.42 -6.32
N TYR A 167 -1.14 -0.77 -5.16
CA TYR A 167 -1.81 -1.61 -4.18
C TYR A 167 -2.30 -0.77 -3.00
N ALA A 168 -3.52 -1.04 -2.55
CA ALA A 168 -4.12 -0.38 -1.39
C ALA A 168 -4.62 -1.41 -0.38
N SER A 169 -4.16 -1.32 0.86
CA SER A 169 -4.67 -2.11 1.97
C SER A 169 -5.81 -1.36 2.63
N SER A 170 -6.96 -2.02 2.75
CA SER A 170 -8.15 -1.47 3.37
C SER A 170 -8.63 -2.38 4.48
N VAL A 171 -9.03 -1.76 5.60
CA VAL A 171 -9.73 -2.41 6.70
C VAL A 171 -11.21 -2.01 6.75
N ALA A 172 -11.72 -1.39 5.68
CA ALA A 172 -13.11 -0.94 5.61
C ALA A 172 -14.08 -2.12 5.78
N GLY A 173 -15.01 -1.97 6.72
CA GLY A 173 -16.02 -2.99 7.04
C GLY A 173 -15.59 -4.00 8.12
N SER A 174 -14.34 -3.96 8.55
CA SER A 174 -13.85 -4.76 9.69
C SER A 174 -14.39 -4.22 11.01
N THR A 175 -14.53 -5.08 12.01
CA THR A 175 -15.02 -4.75 13.36
C THR A 175 -14.12 -5.36 14.43
N ALA A 176 -14.39 -5.16 15.72
CA ALA A 176 -13.63 -5.82 16.78
C ALA A 176 -13.59 -7.37 16.62
N GLY A 177 -14.71 -7.98 16.19
CA GLY A 177 -14.85 -9.44 16.07
C GLY A 177 -14.85 -9.98 14.64
N THR A 178 -14.68 -9.15 13.61
CA THR A 178 -14.71 -9.61 12.20
C THR A 178 -13.61 -8.95 11.39
N GLU A 179 -12.78 -9.78 10.77
CA GLU A 179 -11.78 -9.40 9.77
C GLU A 179 -12.45 -9.42 8.39
N ALA A 180 -12.55 -8.26 7.75
CA ALA A 180 -13.25 -8.07 6.48
C ALA A 180 -12.43 -7.22 5.48
N GLY A 181 -11.20 -6.86 5.85
CA GLY A 181 -10.31 -6.07 5.03
C GLY A 181 -9.88 -6.79 3.74
N ARG A 182 -9.24 -6.01 2.88
CA ARG A 182 -8.85 -6.40 1.54
C ARG A 182 -7.56 -5.69 1.13
N ILE A 183 -6.80 -6.32 0.24
CA ILE A 183 -5.81 -5.61 -0.58
C ILE A 183 -6.40 -5.46 -1.97
N HIS A 184 -6.41 -4.25 -2.52
CA HIS A 184 -6.83 -3.97 -3.88
C HIS A 184 -5.62 -3.68 -4.77
N ARG A 185 -5.56 -4.26 -5.96
CA ARG A 185 -4.73 -3.77 -7.05
C ARG A 185 -5.55 -2.79 -7.88
N ILE A 186 -5.04 -1.57 -8.05
CA ILE A 186 -5.66 -0.50 -8.81
C ILE A 186 -4.90 -0.34 -10.13
N ASP A 187 -5.64 -0.39 -11.24
CA ASP A 187 -5.13 0.01 -12.55
C ASP A 187 -5.09 1.54 -12.62
N LEU A 188 -3.90 2.11 -12.77
CA LEU A 188 -3.69 3.55 -12.80
C LEU A 188 -4.09 4.21 -14.12
N ALA A 189 -4.21 3.44 -15.21
CA ALA A 189 -4.68 3.96 -16.48
C ALA A 189 -6.20 4.16 -16.46
N THR A 190 -6.93 3.25 -15.82
CA THR A 190 -8.41 3.30 -15.77
C THR A 190 -8.96 3.88 -14.46
N GLY A 191 -8.16 3.93 -13.40
CA GLY A 191 -8.63 4.30 -12.06
C GLY A 191 -9.58 3.26 -11.44
N ALA A 192 -9.48 2.00 -11.86
CA ALA A 192 -10.39 0.94 -11.41
C ALA A 192 -9.66 -0.15 -10.61
N VAL A 193 -10.40 -0.88 -9.78
CA VAL A 193 -9.89 -2.10 -9.13
C VAL A 193 -9.75 -3.18 -10.20
N ALA A 194 -8.53 -3.68 -10.36
CA ALA A 194 -8.20 -4.71 -11.33
C ALA A 194 -8.19 -6.11 -10.72
N ASP A 195 -7.79 -6.23 -9.44
CA ASP A 195 -7.79 -7.47 -8.67
C ASP A 195 -7.86 -7.19 -7.16
N GLN A 196 -8.19 -8.21 -6.36
CA GLN A 196 -8.32 -8.09 -4.91
C GLN A 196 -7.97 -9.38 -4.15
N LEU A 197 -7.29 -9.21 -3.02
CA LEU A 197 -7.08 -10.25 -2.01
C LEU A 197 -8.01 -9.99 -0.83
N GLU A 198 -8.86 -10.96 -0.48
CA GLU A 198 -9.82 -10.86 0.62
C GLU A 198 -9.34 -11.63 1.87
N GLY A 199 -9.99 -11.38 3.01
CA GLY A 199 -9.90 -12.24 4.20
C GLY A 199 -8.75 -11.92 5.16
N ALA A 200 -8.21 -10.70 5.11
CA ALA A 200 -7.23 -10.21 6.06
C ALA A 200 -7.49 -8.73 6.33
N ASP A 201 -7.03 -8.20 7.47
CA ASP A 201 -6.91 -6.76 7.69
C ASP A 201 -5.47 -6.33 7.41
N PRO A 202 -5.10 -6.10 6.13
CA PRO A 202 -3.75 -5.72 5.75
C PRO A 202 -3.43 -4.29 6.18
N PHE A 203 -2.14 -4.03 6.43
CA PHE A 203 -1.65 -2.71 6.82
C PHE A 203 -0.51 -2.25 5.91
N GLY A 204 0.73 -2.13 6.39
CA GLY A 204 1.85 -1.70 5.56
C GLY A 204 2.07 -2.65 4.38
N LEU A 205 2.35 -2.11 3.19
CA LEU A 205 2.54 -2.87 1.94
C LEU A 205 3.93 -2.61 1.35
N ALA A 206 4.53 -3.61 0.69
CA ALA A 206 5.70 -3.42 -0.17
C ALA A 206 5.82 -4.53 -1.22
N ALA A 207 6.10 -4.18 -2.48
CA ALA A 207 6.38 -5.14 -3.54
C ALA A 207 7.88 -5.47 -3.58
N PHE A 208 8.20 -6.75 -3.76
CA PHE A 208 9.56 -7.28 -3.73
C PHE A 208 9.78 -8.37 -4.77
N ASN A 209 10.91 -8.31 -5.46
CA ASN A 209 11.38 -9.35 -6.35
C ASN A 209 12.30 -10.28 -5.57
N GLY A 210 11.84 -11.51 -5.29
CA GLY A 210 12.61 -12.53 -4.59
C GLY A 210 13.22 -13.56 -5.53
N ALA A 211 13.98 -14.51 -4.96
CA ALA A 211 14.64 -15.59 -5.67
C ALA A 211 13.67 -16.53 -6.42
N HIS A 212 12.42 -16.61 -5.95
CA HIS A 212 11.37 -17.45 -6.55
C HIS A 212 10.23 -16.65 -7.19
N GLY A 213 10.50 -15.38 -7.51
CA GLY A 213 9.55 -14.49 -8.15
C GLY A 213 9.08 -13.35 -7.26
N LYS A 214 8.15 -12.58 -7.79
CA LYS A 214 7.65 -11.35 -7.17
C LYS A 214 6.58 -11.65 -6.13
N ARG A 215 6.61 -10.93 -5.02
CA ARG A 215 5.63 -11.03 -3.94
C ARG A 215 5.24 -9.65 -3.42
N LEU A 216 3.99 -9.50 -3.01
CA LEU A 216 3.53 -8.36 -2.21
C LEU A 216 3.59 -8.75 -0.74
N TYR A 217 4.44 -8.06 0.02
CA TYR A 217 4.54 -8.20 1.46
C TYR A 217 3.54 -7.26 2.13
N PHE A 218 2.92 -7.74 3.20
CA PHE A 218 1.98 -6.95 3.98
C PHE A 218 1.97 -7.30 5.46
N GLY A 219 1.87 -6.27 6.29
CA GLY A 219 1.59 -6.41 7.72
C GLY A 219 0.12 -6.73 7.99
N LEU A 220 -0.18 -7.38 9.11
CA LEU A 220 -1.55 -7.48 9.61
C LEU A 220 -1.86 -6.39 10.65
N ALA A 221 -3.02 -5.76 10.55
CA ALA A 221 -3.49 -4.75 11.50
C ALA A 221 -3.92 -5.35 12.84
N ARG A 222 -4.29 -6.65 12.86
CA ARG A 222 -4.73 -7.35 14.08
C ARG A 222 -3.61 -8.06 14.82
N ARG A 223 -2.55 -8.45 14.12
CA ARG A 223 -1.50 -9.35 14.65
C ARG A 223 -0.12 -8.81 14.28
N PRO A 224 0.90 -9.02 15.12
CA PRO A 224 2.27 -8.58 14.83
C PRO A 224 2.94 -9.48 13.77
N GLU A 225 2.25 -9.78 12.66
CA GLU A 225 2.67 -10.75 11.66
C GLU A 225 2.94 -10.06 10.31
N LEU A 226 4.01 -10.51 9.66
CA LEU A 226 4.30 -10.20 8.27
C LEU A 226 3.86 -11.38 7.41
N HIS A 227 3.08 -11.07 6.38
CA HIS A 227 2.63 -12.01 5.37
C HIS A 227 3.11 -11.56 3.99
N SER A 228 3.01 -12.45 3.02
CA SER A 228 3.18 -12.09 1.62
C SER A 228 2.29 -12.94 0.72
N VAL A 229 1.97 -12.44 -0.46
CA VAL A 229 1.25 -13.17 -1.52
C VAL A 229 2.07 -13.07 -2.80
N ALA A 230 2.12 -14.14 -3.60
CA ALA A 230 2.84 -14.08 -4.87
C ALA A 230 2.11 -13.14 -5.83
N LEU A 231 2.86 -12.52 -6.73
CA LEU A 231 2.31 -11.66 -7.78
C LEU A 231 2.58 -12.29 -9.15
N ALA A 232 1.56 -12.31 -10.01
CA ALA A 232 1.69 -12.64 -11.41
C ALA A 232 2.44 -11.54 -12.18
N ALA A 233 2.82 -11.81 -13.43
CA ALA A 233 3.58 -10.87 -14.25
C ALA A 233 2.86 -9.53 -14.49
N ASN A 234 1.53 -9.51 -14.44
CA ASN A 234 0.70 -8.31 -14.54
C ASN A 234 0.42 -7.62 -13.19
N GLY A 235 0.97 -8.16 -12.09
CA GLY A 235 0.75 -7.68 -10.73
C GLY A 235 -0.49 -8.24 -10.02
N ASP A 236 -1.21 -9.19 -10.61
CA ASP A 236 -2.33 -9.86 -9.94
C ASP A 236 -1.89 -10.74 -8.79
N PHE A 237 -2.79 -10.94 -7.83
CA PHE A 237 -2.56 -11.85 -6.72
C PHE A 237 -2.54 -13.30 -7.21
N ALA A 238 -1.46 -14.01 -6.90
CA ALA A 238 -1.25 -15.40 -7.31
C ALA A 238 -1.17 -16.32 -6.09
N GLY A 239 -2.23 -17.10 -5.86
CA GLY A 239 -2.28 -18.11 -4.81
C GLY A 239 -2.51 -17.55 -3.39
N PRO A 240 -2.43 -18.41 -2.37
CA PRO A 240 -2.73 -18.02 -1.00
C PRO A 240 -1.59 -17.21 -0.36
N PRO A 241 -1.91 -16.35 0.64
CA PRO A 241 -0.89 -15.72 1.47
C PRO A 241 -0.01 -16.72 2.23
N ARG A 242 1.27 -16.36 2.40
CA ARG A 242 2.29 -17.05 3.18
C ARG A 242 2.63 -16.19 4.40
N ARG A 243 2.62 -16.78 5.60
CA ARG A 243 3.21 -16.13 6.79
C ARG A 243 4.73 -16.15 6.65
N GLU A 244 5.35 -14.97 6.74
CA GLU A 244 6.81 -14.82 6.66
C GLU A 244 7.43 -14.92 8.05
N LEU A 245 6.92 -14.12 8.99
CA LEU A 245 7.42 -14.06 10.35
C LEU A 245 6.39 -13.42 11.29
N SER A 246 6.68 -13.47 12.58
CA SER A 246 5.97 -12.71 13.61
C SER A 246 6.97 -11.85 14.38
N LEU A 247 6.64 -10.58 14.59
CA LEU A 247 7.43 -9.70 15.44
C LEU A 247 7.39 -10.16 16.90
N ALA A 248 6.41 -10.96 17.32
CA ALA A 248 6.37 -11.54 18.66
C ALA A 248 7.42 -12.64 18.88
N ASP A 249 7.93 -13.24 17.79
CA ASP A 249 8.88 -14.36 17.84
C ASP A 249 10.35 -13.87 17.84
N LEU A 250 10.57 -12.55 17.78
CA LEU A 250 11.91 -11.94 17.76
C LEU A 250 12.53 -11.89 19.17
N PRO A 251 13.88 -11.76 19.28
CA PRO A 251 14.57 -11.68 20.58
C PRO A 251 14.04 -10.60 21.54
N ASN A 252 13.46 -9.52 21.02
CA ASN A 252 12.77 -8.46 21.78
C ASN A 252 11.32 -8.31 21.30
N GLY A 253 10.62 -9.44 21.21
CA GLY A 253 9.34 -9.56 20.53
C GLY A 253 8.30 -8.54 20.96
N THR A 254 7.39 -8.21 20.04
CA THR A 254 6.37 -7.17 20.24
C THR A 254 5.00 -7.56 19.71
N GLN A 255 3.98 -6.89 20.25
CA GLN A 255 2.61 -6.93 19.76
C GLN A 255 2.29 -5.78 18.79
N ASP A 256 3.28 -4.93 18.50
CA ASP A 256 3.14 -3.84 17.53
C ASP A 256 2.77 -4.35 16.13
N LYS A 257 1.98 -3.56 15.42
CA LYS A 257 1.51 -3.85 14.06
C LYS A 257 2.41 -3.20 13.04
N ILE A 258 2.63 -3.89 11.93
CA ILE A 258 3.50 -3.45 10.84
C ILE A 258 2.76 -2.41 9.99
N ARG A 259 3.05 -1.13 10.24
CA ARG A 259 2.41 0.02 9.59
C ARG A 259 3.01 0.34 8.23
N ARG A 260 4.33 0.25 8.13
CA ARG A 260 5.07 0.64 6.92
C ARG A 260 6.23 -0.31 6.69
N LEU A 261 6.34 -0.73 5.44
CA LEU A 261 7.42 -1.55 4.93
C LEU A 261 8.22 -0.71 3.93
N ARG A 262 9.53 -0.80 4.01
CA ARG A 262 10.44 -0.24 2.99
C ARG A 262 11.45 -1.30 2.67
N ILE A 263 11.62 -1.60 1.39
CA ILE A 263 12.61 -2.58 0.94
C ILE A 263 13.56 -1.87 0.00
N GLY A 264 14.85 -1.91 0.32
CA GLY A 264 15.89 -1.30 -0.50
C GLY A 264 16.04 -2.01 -1.85
N PRO A 265 16.53 -1.31 -2.89
CA PRO A 265 16.93 -1.96 -4.13
C PRO A 265 18.24 -2.74 -3.93
N GLY A 266 18.55 -3.62 -4.89
CA GLY A 266 19.85 -4.26 -5.00
C GLY A 266 19.92 -5.70 -4.46
N PRO A 267 21.05 -6.40 -4.71
CA PRO A 267 21.16 -7.85 -4.56
C PRO A 267 21.23 -8.35 -3.11
N ALA A 268 21.46 -7.45 -2.13
CA ALA A 268 21.41 -7.75 -0.71
C ALA A 268 20.40 -6.80 -0.03
N PRO A 269 19.10 -6.92 -0.37
CA PRO A 269 18.11 -5.94 0.05
C PRO A 269 17.83 -6.07 1.54
N GLU A 270 17.71 -4.91 2.20
CA GLU A 270 17.20 -4.82 3.56
C GLU A 270 15.75 -4.36 3.55
N MET A 271 14.95 -4.99 4.40
CA MET A 271 13.60 -4.54 4.71
C MET A 271 13.62 -3.80 6.04
N THR A 272 13.19 -2.54 6.01
CA THR A 272 12.87 -1.75 7.19
C THR A 272 11.38 -1.85 7.48
N VAL A 273 11.06 -2.28 8.69
CA VAL A 273 9.70 -2.44 9.21
C VAL A 273 9.47 -1.38 10.27
N HIS A 274 8.48 -0.51 10.06
CA HIS A 274 8.00 0.42 11.07
C HIS A 274 6.76 -0.17 11.72
N ALA A 275 6.86 -0.44 13.02
CA ALA A 275 5.81 -1.04 13.80
C ALA A 275 5.36 -0.12 14.94
N TYR A 276 4.07 -0.15 15.28
CA TYR A 276 3.54 0.55 16.45
C TYR A 276 2.27 -0.13 16.98
N ASP A 277 1.84 0.27 18.18
CA ASP A 277 0.58 -0.18 18.79
C ASP A 277 -0.65 0.44 18.09
N PHE A 278 -0.99 -0.12 16.92
CA PHE A 278 -2.21 0.22 16.22
C PHE A 278 -3.43 -0.40 16.90
N THR A 279 -4.43 0.45 17.10
CA THR A 279 -5.78 0.05 17.47
C THR A 279 -6.76 0.69 16.49
N TYR A 280 -7.94 0.12 16.33
CA TYR A 280 -9.04 0.69 15.54
C TYR A 280 -9.69 1.92 16.21
N SER A 281 -8.90 2.70 16.93
CA SER A 281 -9.32 3.90 17.67
C SER A 281 -8.57 5.11 17.15
N LEU A 282 -9.21 6.28 17.26
CA LEU A 282 -8.60 7.55 16.92
C LEU A 282 -7.45 7.84 17.89
N LYS A 283 -6.28 8.20 17.35
CA LYS A 283 -5.09 8.59 18.12
C LYS A 283 -4.38 9.72 17.36
N VAL A 284 -3.94 10.76 18.09
CA VAL A 284 -3.17 11.87 17.49
C VAL A 284 -1.84 11.32 16.96
N ALA A 285 -1.40 11.79 15.79
CA ALA A 285 -0.19 11.28 15.15
C ALA A 285 1.08 11.49 15.99
N SER A 286 1.15 12.55 16.81
CA SER A 286 2.28 12.88 17.68
C SER A 286 2.49 11.92 18.86
N GLU A 287 1.49 11.11 19.21
CA GLU A 287 1.57 10.14 20.31
C GLU A 287 2.19 8.79 19.87
N ARG A 288 2.55 8.65 18.59
CA ARG A 288 2.99 7.38 18.01
C ARG A 288 4.46 7.10 18.33
N ARG A 289 4.71 6.16 19.22
CA ARG A 289 6.03 5.53 19.39
C ARG A 289 6.18 4.42 18.35
N GLU A 290 6.97 4.67 17.32
CA GLU A 290 7.33 3.66 16.32
C GLU A 290 8.60 2.91 16.72
N ARG A 291 8.60 1.60 16.53
CA ARG A 291 9.80 0.76 16.50
C ARG A 291 10.22 0.55 15.05
N VAL A 292 11.53 0.57 14.81
CA VAL A 292 12.11 0.37 13.48
C VAL A 292 12.96 -0.89 13.52
N LEU A 293 12.52 -1.92 12.79
CA LEU A 293 13.18 -3.22 12.73
C LEU A 293 13.81 -3.41 11.35
N VAL A 294 14.99 -4.01 11.30
CA VAL A 294 15.74 -4.25 10.06
C VAL A 294 15.91 -5.74 9.83
N PHE A 295 15.60 -6.17 8.61
CA PHE A 295 15.72 -7.56 8.17
C PHE A 295 16.60 -7.65 6.91
N ALA A 296 17.39 -8.70 6.80
CA ALA A 296 18.11 -9.07 5.57
C ALA A 296 17.36 -10.18 4.84
N TYR A 297 17.33 -10.11 3.51
CA TYR A 297 16.83 -11.21 2.70
C TYR A 297 17.89 -12.29 2.52
N ASP A 298 17.53 -13.54 2.81
CA ASP A 298 18.29 -14.73 2.45
C ASP A 298 17.70 -15.33 1.18
N ALA A 299 18.42 -15.16 0.06
CA ALA A 299 17.98 -15.65 -1.25
C ALA A 299 18.02 -17.19 -1.37
N ALA A 300 18.83 -17.89 -0.56
CA ALA A 300 18.89 -19.35 -0.58
C ALA A 300 17.67 -19.96 0.14
N ALA A 301 17.20 -19.30 1.20
CA ALA A 301 16.02 -19.70 1.96
C ALA A 301 14.71 -19.05 1.48
N ASP A 302 14.78 -18.05 0.58
CA ASP A 302 13.65 -17.19 0.19
C ASP A 302 12.91 -16.61 1.42
N ALA A 303 13.68 -16.13 2.39
CA ALA A 303 13.18 -15.73 3.70
C ALA A 303 13.85 -14.46 4.23
N TRP A 304 13.20 -13.81 5.19
CA TRP A 304 13.73 -12.64 5.89
C TRP A 304 14.33 -13.04 7.23
N ALA A 305 15.58 -12.64 7.47
CA ALA A 305 16.28 -12.82 8.73
C ALA A 305 16.36 -11.50 9.50
N PHE A 306 15.99 -11.51 10.78
CA PHE A 306 16.11 -10.34 11.65
C PHE A 306 17.59 -9.96 11.84
N LYS A 307 17.91 -8.68 11.64
CA LYS A 307 19.27 -8.16 11.87
C LYS A 307 19.34 -7.40 13.19
N ALA A 308 18.50 -6.38 13.33
CA ALA A 308 18.59 -5.43 14.43
C ALA A 308 17.30 -4.63 14.58
N GLU A 309 17.16 -4.01 15.74
CA GLU A 309 16.29 -2.86 15.95
C GLU A 309 17.11 -1.60 15.75
N ALA A 310 16.68 -0.73 14.83
CA ALA A 310 17.31 0.57 14.64
C ALA A 310 16.90 1.51 15.78
N PRO A 311 17.80 2.42 16.21
CA PRO A 311 17.43 3.44 17.19
C PRO A 311 16.25 4.25 16.66
N ALA A 312 15.32 4.61 17.54
CA ALA A 312 14.23 5.51 17.18
C ALA A 312 14.83 6.75 16.54
N ALA A 313 14.36 7.11 15.34
CA ALA A 313 14.69 8.40 14.76
C ALA A 313 14.20 9.46 15.77
N GLY A 314 15.13 10.30 16.25
CA GLY A 314 14.74 11.45 17.08
C GLY A 314 13.75 12.32 16.31
N PRO A 315 12.92 13.09 17.04
CA PRO A 315 12.03 14.07 16.40
C PRO A 315 12.81 15.06 15.53
#